data_AF-A0A2E0ZGL9-F1
#
_entry.id   AF-A0A2E0ZGL9-F1
#
_cell.length_a   1.000
_cell.length_b   1.000
_cell.length_c   1.000
_cell.angle_alpha   90.00
_cell.angle_beta   90.00
_cell.angle_gamma   90.00
#
_symmetry.space_group_name_H-M   'P 1'
#
loop_
_entity.id
_entity.type
_entity.pdbx_description
1 polymer ?
#
loop_
_entity_poly.entity_id
_entity_poly.type
_entity_poly.pdbx_seq_one_letter_code
_entity_poly.pdbx_strand_id
1 'polypeptide(L)'
;MLLLHREKLDFVALLAARSYLHLTSRNREAIGFVEITVWIVAVSQVISNVDSIWKILAYSGGFAVGTLVGMRLEDRLALGDVSVYVISRIQGSEIAAQVRKAHYGATELTASGKSGPVTLIGIVTSRKRLRELLQLVNKA
;
A
#
# COMPACT_ATOMS: atom_id res chain seq x y z
N MET A 1 -28.44 11.07 -17.27
CA MET A 1 -28.23 9.76 -16.61
C MET A 1 -26.83 9.15 -16.85
N LEU A 2 -25.83 9.93 -17.28
CA LEU A 2 -24.42 9.49 -17.37
C LEU A 2 -23.47 10.28 -16.44
N LEU A 3 -23.93 11.39 -15.85
CA LEU A 3 -23.16 12.22 -14.91
C LEU A 3 -23.11 11.64 -13.48
N LEU A 4 -24.11 10.84 -13.08
CA LEU A 4 -24.17 10.19 -11.75
C LEU A 4 -23.20 9.00 -11.59
N HIS A 5 -22.61 8.51 -12.68
CA HIS A 5 -21.64 7.42 -12.63
C HIS A 5 -20.20 7.91 -12.42
N ARG A 6 -19.94 9.20 -12.65
CA ARG A 6 -18.59 9.77 -12.56
C ARG A 6 -18.20 10.10 -11.11
N GLU A 7 -19.15 10.54 -10.27
CA GLU A 7 -18.88 10.86 -8.86
C GLU A 7 -18.67 9.64 -7.96
N LYS A 8 -19.17 8.45 -8.35
CA LYS A 8 -19.03 7.22 -7.54
C LYS A 8 -17.60 6.65 -7.56
N LEU A 9 -16.80 6.99 -8.57
CA LEU A 9 -15.41 6.57 -8.71
C LEU A 9 -14.46 7.41 -7.84
N ASP A 10 -14.82 8.64 -7.51
CA ASP A 10 -14.05 9.52 -6.61
C ASP A 10 -14.12 9.04 -5.15
N PHE A 11 -15.20 8.35 -4.77
CA PHE A 11 -15.47 7.87 -3.41
C PHE A 11 -14.48 6.78 -2.94
N VAL A 12 -14.03 5.93 -3.87
CA VAL A 12 -13.04 4.88 -3.60
C VAL A 12 -11.62 5.46 -3.63
N ALA A 13 -11.36 6.45 -4.48
CA ALA A 13 -10.11 7.21 -4.46
C ALA A 13 -9.91 7.94 -3.12
N LEU A 14 -11.00 8.42 -2.50
CA LEU A 14 -10.98 9.02 -1.16
C LEU A 14 -10.62 8.00 -0.05
N LEU A 15 -11.11 6.76 -0.16
CA LEU A 15 -10.75 5.67 0.76
C LEU A 15 -9.26 5.26 0.64
N ALA A 16 -8.64 5.44 -0.52
CA ALA A 16 -7.20 5.29 -0.68
C ALA A 16 -6.42 6.51 -0.14
N ALA A 17 -6.96 7.71 -0.31
CA ALA A 17 -6.42 8.94 0.28
C ALA A 17 -6.49 8.93 1.84
N ARG A 18 -7.45 8.19 2.42
CA ARG A 18 -7.66 7.96 3.87
C ARG A 18 -6.38 7.53 4.60
N SER A 19 -5.61 6.63 4.00
CA SER A 19 -4.41 6.04 4.60
C SER A 19 -3.19 6.95 4.43
N TYR A 20 -3.12 7.68 3.31
CA TYR A 20 -1.98 8.53 2.96
C TYR A 20 -2.04 9.91 3.64
N LEU A 21 -3.22 10.52 3.71
CA LEU A 21 -3.40 11.89 4.23
C LEU A 21 -3.36 11.95 5.76
N HIS A 22 -3.68 10.84 6.45
CA HIS A 22 -3.61 10.73 7.91
C HIS A 22 -2.19 10.87 8.48
N LEU A 23 -1.16 10.73 7.64
CA LEU A 23 0.26 10.75 8.04
C LEU A 23 0.92 12.14 7.91
N THR A 24 0.33 13.11 7.20
CA THR A 24 1.07 14.34 6.79
C THR A 24 0.36 15.68 7.11
N SER A 25 -0.94 15.70 7.48
CA SER A 25 -1.73 16.95 7.60
C SER A 25 -1.87 17.48 9.03
N ARG A 26 -1.67 18.80 9.21
CA ARG A 26 -1.81 19.57 10.46
C ARG A 26 -3.27 19.81 10.91
N ASN A 27 -4.26 19.58 10.04
CA ASN A 27 -5.70 19.82 10.30
C ASN A 27 -6.54 18.55 10.07
N ARG A 28 -6.37 17.54 10.93
CA ARG A 28 -7.01 16.21 10.78
C ARG A 28 -8.52 16.23 11.05
N GLU A 29 -8.96 17.10 11.94
CA GLU A 29 -10.34 17.15 12.43
C GLU A 29 -11.33 17.68 11.38
N ALA A 30 -10.97 18.78 10.69
CA ALA A 30 -11.82 19.38 9.66
C ALA A 30 -12.00 18.47 8.44
N ILE A 31 -10.94 17.76 8.05
CA ILE A 31 -10.99 16.81 6.94
C ILE A 31 -11.89 15.63 7.31
N GLY A 32 -11.73 15.07 8.52
CA GLY A 32 -12.61 14.00 9.00
C GLY A 32 -14.08 14.42 9.12
N PHE A 33 -14.35 15.68 9.52
CA PHE A 33 -15.72 16.23 9.56
C PHE A 33 -16.36 16.34 8.18
N VAL A 34 -15.63 16.86 7.18
CA VAL A 34 -16.14 16.94 5.80
C VAL A 34 -16.32 15.54 5.22
N GLU A 35 -15.38 14.62 5.47
CA GLU A 35 -15.45 13.23 5.01
C GLU A 35 -16.71 12.52 5.52
N ILE A 36 -16.96 12.55 6.84
CA ILE A 36 -18.13 11.88 7.41
C ILE A 36 -19.44 12.52 6.93
N THR A 37 -19.45 13.84 6.71
CA THR A 37 -20.63 14.57 6.19
C THR A 37 -20.98 14.11 4.78
N VAL A 38 -20.00 14.04 3.89
CA VAL A 38 -20.19 13.54 2.53
C VAL A 38 -20.67 12.08 2.55
N TRP A 39 -20.09 11.26 3.42
CA TRP A 39 -20.47 9.85 3.55
C TRP A 39 -21.94 9.69 3.97
N ILE A 40 -22.38 10.44 4.99
CA ILE A 40 -23.77 10.42 5.46
C ILE A 40 -24.73 10.89 4.37
N VAL A 41 -24.40 11.95 3.64
CA VAL A 41 -25.25 12.45 2.54
C VAL A 41 -25.36 11.41 1.42
N ALA A 42 -24.25 10.78 1.02
CA ALA A 42 -24.27 9.76 -0.02
C ALA A 42 -25.10 8.52 0.39
N VAL A 43 -24.90 8.02 1.62
CA VAL A 43 -25.61 6.83 2.11
C VAL A 43 -27.09 7.10 2.33
N SER A 44 -27.46 8.28 2.82
CA SER A 44 -28.88 8.63 3.00
C SER A 44 -29.64 8.58 1.67
N GLN A 45 -29.06 9.08 0.57
CA GLN A 45 -29.68 9.01 -0.76
C GLN A 45 -29.87 7.57 -1.26
N VAL A 46 -28.93 6.67 -0.95
CA VAL A 46 -29.00 5.25 -1.32
C VAL A 46 -30.12 4.56 -0.56
N ILE A 47 -30.15 4.74 0.76
CA ILE A 47 -31.14 4.11 1.65
C ILE A 47 -32.56 4.61 1.31
N SER A 48 -32.74 5.90 1.06
CA SER A 48 -34.04 6.47 0.69
C SER A 48 -34.61 5.97 -0.64
N ASN A 49 -33.79 5.35 -1.51
CA ASN A 49 -34.20 4.85 -2.82
C ASN A 49 -34.16 3.31 -2.95
N VAL A 50 -33.98 2.59 -1.83
CA VAL A 50 -33.99 1.12 -1.79
C VAL A 50 -35.40 0.63 -1.50
N ASP A 51 -36.11 0.25 -2.56
CA ASP A 51 -37.46 -0.33 -2.54
C ASP A 51 -37.48 -1.77 -3.08
N SER A 52 -36.34 -2.29 -3.56
CA SER A 52 -36.24 -3.58 -4.24
C SER A 52 -34.92 -4.28 -3.93
N ILE A 53 -34.98 -5.61 -3.79
CA ILE A 53 -33.79 -6.48 -3.60
C ILE A 53 -32.78 -6.30 -4.74
N TRP A 54 -33.25 -6.02 -5.97
CA TRP A 54 -32.38 -5.78 -7.12
C TRP A 54 -31.55 -4.50 -6.97
N LYS A 55 -32.11 -3.44 -6.38
CA LYS A 55 -31.36 -2.22 -6.09
C LYS A 55 -30.31 -2.47 -5.02
N ILE A 56 -30.63 -3.26 -3.99
CA ILE A 56 -29.67 -3.65 -2.95
C ILE A 56 -28.48 -4.38 -3.55
N LEU A 57 -28.73 -5.37 -4.43
CA LEU A 57 -27.68 -6.12 -5.11
C LEU A 57 -26.85 -5.24 -6.06
N ALA A 58 -27.48 -4.31 -6.77
CA ALA A 58 -26.76 -3.36 -7.63
C ALA A 58 -25.84 -2.44 -6.81
N TYR A 59 -26.30 -1.93 -5.66
CA TYR A 59 -25.48 -1.08 -4.78
C TYR A 59 -24.34 -1.86 -4.11
N SER A 60 -24.61 -3.04 -3.55
CA SER A 60 -23.59 -3.87 -2.93
C SER A 60 -22.56 -4.37 -3.95
N GLY A 61 -23.01 -4.74 -5.14
CA GLY A 61 -22.14 -5.10 -6.27
C GLY A 61 -21.28 -3.93 -6.72
N GLY A 62 -21.86 -2.74 -6.89
CA GLY A 62 -21.13 -1.52 -7.21
C GLY A 62 -20.07 -1.15 -6.15
N PHE A 63 -20.41 -1.29 -4.87
CA PHE A 63 -19.47 -1.07 -3.77
C PHE A 63 -18.32 -2.09 -3.78
N ALA A 64 -18.62 -3.38 -3.98
CA ALA A 64 -17.62 -4.44 -4.05
C ALA A 64 -16.67 -4.24 -5.24
N VAL A 65 -17.22 -3.96 -6.43
CA VAL A 65 -16.42 -3.68 -7.64
C VAL A 65 -15.59 -2.42 -7.46
N GLY A 66 -16.19 -1.34 -6.94
CA GLY A 66 -15.49 -0.11 -6.62
C GLY A 66 -14.30 -0.37 -5.70
N THR A 67 -14.52 -1.07 -4.59
CA THR A 67 -13.47 -1.45 -3.63
C THR A 67 -12.36 -2.27 -4.29
N LEU A 68 -12.70 -3.26 -5.13
CA LEU A 68 -11.71 -4.07 -5.86
C LEU A 68 -10.86 -3.26 -6.84
N VAL A 69 -11.46 -2.28 -7.52
CA VAL A 69 -10.75 -1.36 -8.42
C VAL A 69 -9.88 -0.40 -7.61
N GLY A 70 -10.40 0.12 -6.50
CA GLY A 70 -9.67 0.96 -5.55
C GLY A 70 -8.41 0.31 -5.02
N MET A 71 -8.52 -0.90 -4.50
CA MET A 71 -7.37 -1.67 -4.01
C MET A 71 -6.32 -1.89 -5.10
N ARG A 72 -6.74 -2.20 -6.34
CA ARG A 72 -5.80 -2.33 -7.47
C ARG A 72 -5.13 -1.01 -7.84
N LEU A 73 -5.85 0.10 -7.72
CA LEU A 73 -5.30 1.43 -7.98
C LEU A 73 -4.30 1.82 -6.88
N GLU A 74 -4.63 1.55 -5.62
CA GLU A 74 -3.74 1.72 -4.48
C GLU A 74 -2.47 0.88 -4.62
N ASP A 75 -2.58 -0.40 -5.02
CA ASP A 75 -1.41 -1.25 -5.29
C ASP A 75 -0.50 -0.68 -6.41
N ARG A 76 -1.09 -0.01 -7.41
CA ARG A 76 -0.32 0.68 -8.46
C ARG A 76 0.29 2.01 -7.98
N LEU A 77 -0.39 2.70 -7.08
CA LEU A 77 0.03 3.99 -6.50
C LEU A 77 0.91 3.84 -5.27
N ALA A 78 1.06 2.63 -4.69
CA ALA A 78 2.02 2.27 -3.64
C ALA A 78 3.47 2.33 -4.15
N LEU A 79 3.82 3.46 -4.73
CA LEU A 79 5.14 3.97 -5.04
C LEU A 79 5.81 4.26 -3.69
N GLY A 80 6.68 3.36 -3.28
CA GLY A 80 7.44 3.52 -2.06
C GLY A 80 8.68 2.63 -2.08
N ASP A 81 9.70 3.10 -1.37
CA ASP A 81 10.87 2.30 -1.07
C ASP A 81 10.59 1.43 0.16
N VAL A 82 11.11 0.22 0.11
CA VAL A 82 11.09 -0.75 1.20
C VAL A 82 12.52 -0.98 1.67
N SER A 83 12.70 -0.95 2.99
CA SER A 83 13.95 -1.31 3.63
C SER A 83 13.98 -2.80 3.89
N VAL A 84 14.95 -3.48 3.30
CA VAL A 84 15.20 -4.91 3.45
C VAL A 84 16.46 -5.10 4.27
N TYR A 85 16.37 -5.92 5.32
CA TYR A 85 17.51 -6.31 6.13
C TYR A 85 17.79 -7.79 5.95
N VAL A 86 18.95 -8.10 5.38
CA VAL A 86 19.45 -9.47 5.24
C VAL A 86 20.44 -9.73 6.37
N ILE A 87 20.23 -10.78 7.15
CA ILE A 87 21.10 -11.16 8.26
C ILE A 87 21.81 -12.46 7.89
N SER A 88 23.14 -12.43 7.82
CA SER A 88 23.96 -13.60 7.48
C SER A 88 25.08 -13.79 8.49
N ARG A 89 25.36 -15.03 8.86
CA ARG A 89 26.44 -15.40 9.79
C ARG A 89 27.78 -15.64 9.10
N ILE A 90 27.76 -16.10 7.85
CA ILE A 90 28.94 -16.64 7.18
C ILE A 90 29.23 -15.91 5.86
N GLN A 91 28.19 -15.57 5.09
CA GLN A 91 28.33 -15.07 3.71
C GLN A 91 27.86 -13.61 3.54
N GLY A 92 27.96 -12.79 4.59
CA GLY A 92 27.46 -11.41 4.56
C GLY A 92 28.07 -10.55 3.45
N SER A 93 29.39 -10.59 3.33
CA SER A 93 30.12 -9.81 2.33
C SER A 93 29.85 -10.27 0.89
N GLU A 94 29.70 -11.57 0.67
CA GLU A 94 29.39 -12.13 -0.64
C GLU A 94 27.99 -11.75 -1.10
N ILE A 95 26.99 -11.85 -0.22
CA ILE A 95 25.62 -11.38 -0.48
C ILE A 95 25.64 -9.88 -0.80
N ALA A 96 26.34 -9.08 -0.01
CA ALA A 96 26.44 -7.63 -0.25
C ALA A 96 27.11 -7.31 -1.61
N ALA A 97 28.16 -8.05 -1.99
CA ALA A 97 28.82 -7.90 -3.27
C ALA A 97 27.91 -8.27 -4.46
N GLN A 98 27.15 -9.36 -4.36
CA GLN A 98 26.20 -9.74 -5.41
C GLN A 98 25.06 -8.71 -5.54
N VAL A 99 24.52 -8.24 -4.42
CA VAL A 99 23.49 -7.19 -4.39
C VAL A 99 24.00 -5.89 -5.03
N ARG A 100 25.24 -5.48 -4.75
CA ARG A 100 25.88 -4.31 -5.39
C ARG A 100 26.09 -4.49 -6.89
N LYS A 101 26.49 -5.69 -7.33
CA LYS A 101 26.63 -6.01 -8.77
C LYS A 101 25.31 -5.88 -9.52
N ALA A 102 24.17 -6.11 -8.86
CA ALA A 102 22.84 -5.91 -9.43
C ALA A 102 22.30 -4.47 -9.30
N HIS A 103 23.18 -3.49 -9.04
CA HIS A 103 22.86 -2.07 -8.93
C HIS A 103 21.87 -1.72 -7.81
N TYR A 104 21.92 -2.45 -6.70
CA TYR A 104 21.26 -2.07 -5.45
C TYR A 104 22.25 -1.40 -4.50
N GLY A 105 21.78 -0.42 -3.73
CA GLY A 105 22.54 0.11 -2.59
C GLY A 105 22.52 -0.90 -1.45
N ALA A 106 23.71 -1.29 -0.95
CA ALA A 106 23.85 -2.22 0.17
C ALA A 106 24.83 -1.65 1.20
N THR A 107 24.35 -1.47 2.42
CA THR A 107 25.14 -1.04 3.58
C THR A 107 25.35 -2.23 4.50
N GLU A 108 26.59 -2.52 4.84
CA GLU A 108 26.95 -3.61 5.75
C GLU A 108 27.17 -3.07 7.16
N LEU A 109 26.62 -3.78 8.15
CA LEU A 109 26.78 -3.49 9.56
C LEU A 109 27.18 -4.78 10.30
N THR A 110 28.32 -4.76 10.98
CA THR A 110 28.71 -5.84 11.88
C THR A 110 27.85 -5.78 13.14
N ALA A 111 27.14 -6.86 13.44
CA ALA A 111 26.24 -6.98 14.59
C ALA A 111 26.52 -8.27 15.35
N SER A 112 25.93 -8.42 16.54
CA SER A 112 26.01 -9.64 17.34
C SER A 112 24.62 -10.18 17.61
N GLY A 113 24.40 -11.46 17.28
CA GLY A 113 23.17 -12.17 17.56
C GLY A 113 23.33 -13.15 18.72
N LYS A 114 22.23 -13.82 19.08
CA LYS A 114 22.21 -14.83 20.16
C LYS A 114 23.26 -15.94 19.95
N SER A 115 23.56 -16.28 18.70
CA SER A 115 24.49 -17.36 18.33
C SER A 115 25.87 -16.85 17.89
N GLY A 116 26.23 -15.61 18.23
CA GLY A 116 27.53 -15.01 17.88
C GLY A 116 27.45 -13.90 16.82
N PRO A 117 28.59 -13.49 16.24
CA PRO A 117 28.66 -12.37 15.31
C PRO A 117 27.85 -12.64 14.03
N VAL A 118 27.17 -11.61 13.54
CA VAL A 118 26.39 -11.63 12.30
C VAL A 118 26.69 -10.37 11.49
N THR A 119 26.55 -10.46 10.18
CA THR A 119 26.55 -9.28 9.29
C THR A 119 25.11 -8.96 8.92
N LEU A 120 24.71 -7.71 9.13
CA LEU A 120 23.42 -7.19 8.73
C LEU A 120 23.61 -6.30 7.50
N ILE A 121 22.87 -6.59 6.45
CA ILE A 121 22.95 -5.91 5.16
C ILE A 121 21.64 -5.14 4.98
N GLY A 122 21.72 -3.82 5.07
CA GLY A 122 20.60 -2.92 4.83
C GLY A 122 20.52 -2.51 3.36
N ILE A 123 19.37 -2.74 2.74
CA ILE A 123 19.12 -2.45 1.33
C ILE A 123 17.83 -1.66 1.24
N VAL A 124 17.86 -0.52 0.55
CA VAL A 124 16.66 0.26 0.23
C VAL A 124 16.34 0.05 -1.24
N THR A 125 15.16 -0.47 -1.54
CA THR A 125 14.74 -0.76 -2.90
C THR A 125 13.27 -0.43 -3.11
N SER A 126 12.88 -0.11 -4.34
CA SER A 126 11.46 0.09 -4.64
C SER A 126 10.69 -1.21 -4.47
N ARG A 127 9.43 -1.14 -4.01
CA ARG A 127 8.57 -2.31 -3.82
C ARG A 127 8.43 -3.18 -5.08
N LYS A 128 8.55 -2.57 -6.27
CA LYS A 128 8.51 -3.25 -7.58
C LYS A 128 9.71 -4.18 -7.80
N ARG A 129 10.90 -3.79 -7.30
CA ARG A 129 12.15 -4.56 -7.42
C ARG A 129 12.42 -5.50 -6.25
N LEU A 130 11.59 -5.46 -5.19
CA LEU A 130 11.72 -6.33 -4.02
C LEU A 130 11.77 -7.81 -4.38
N ARG A 131 10.90 -8.27 -5.29
CA ARG A 131 10.84 -9.69 -5.68
C ARG A 131 12.12 -10.14 -6.38
N GLU A 132 12.70 -9.30 -7.22
CA GLU A 132 13.97 -9.55 -7.89
C GLU A 132 15.13 -9.62 -6.87
N LEU A 133 15.18 -8.67 -5.93
CA LEU A 133 16.17 -8.65 -4.86
C LEU A 133 16.12 -9.93 -4.00
N LEU A 134 14.92 -10.37 -3.59
CA LEU A 134 14.76 -11.58 -2.78
C LEU A 134 15.21 -12.84 -3.51
N GLN A 135 14.98 -12.93 -4.83
CA GLN A 135 15.46 -14.05 -5.63
C GLN A 135 17.00 -14.06 -5.75
N LEU A 136 17.61 -12.89 -5.79
CA LEU A 136 19.07 -12.76 -5.84
C LEU A 136 19.71 -13.18 -4.52
N VAL A 137 19.16 -12.72 -3.38
CA VAL A 137 19.65 -13.09 -2.04
C VAL A 137 19.48 -14.58 -1.77
N ASN A 138 18.40 -15.23 -2.23
CA ASN A 138 18.16 -16.66 -1.98
C ASN A 138 19.00 -17.61 -2.86
N LYS A 139 19.73 -17.07 -3.85
CA LYS A 139 20.64 -17.85 -4.71
C LYS A 139 22.11 -17.79 -4.27
N ALA A 140 22.42 -16.91 -3.31
CA ALA A 140 23.73 -16.73 -2.71
C ALA A 140 23.87 -17.59 -1.44
#